data_AF-J0WTF6-F1
#
_entry.id   AF-J0WTF6-F1
#
_cell.length_a   1.000
_cell.length_b   1.000
_cell.length_c   1.000
_cell.angle_alpha   90.00
_cell.angle_beta   90.00
_cell.angle_gamma   90.00
#
_symmetry.space_group_name_H-M   'P 1'
#
loop_
_entity.id
_entity.type
_entity.pdbx_description
1 polymer ?
#
loop_
_entity_poly.entity_id
_entity_poly.type
_entity_poly.pdbx_seq_one_letter_code
_entity_poly.pdbx_strand_id
1 'polypeptide(L)'
;MRQLFEHVMSVNTMHDEPDAPPITVDNKINDDPCPPWEFYYTNKLFYGQNVKRGDSAKLKGCDCVGGCRPDSKTCSCLRRQHRYLRLHGESPPLQFNYDQNGRVIYLDYPIFECNDACGCDESCMNRVVQRGRQFPVEIANTRKKGWGVFAKSDIPAHSFVGVYSGELITDREAHARAALYDLVGRTYLFAIEMWYLKNIFRRRYRERHRPDTIAPDDGEPQLDDEKQSSIFVVDAFHVGNFTRFLNHCCEPNCTLVTVHINEPHLYKPYPCLFTEKDVKAGEELTFSYCGPISEEEVCLFFPCSVLLS
;
A
#
# COMPACT_ATOMS: atom_id res chain seq x y z
N MET A 1 9.59 -10.41 26.71
CA MET A 1 8.67 -10.53 25.56
C MET A 1 8.56 -9.21 24.81
N ARG A 2 8.02 -8.11 25.38
CA ARG A 2 8.01 -6.76 24.79
C ARG A 2 9.31 -6.36 24.06
N GLN A 3 10.40 -6.22 24.82
CA GLN A 3 11.70 -5.77 24.29
C GLN A 3 12.25 -6.71 23.20
N LEU A 4 11.96 -8.01 23.30
CA LEU A 4 12.38 -8.97 22.29
C LEU A 4 11.61 -8.76 21.00
N PHE A 5 10.30 -8.51 21.06
CA PHE A 5 9.51 -8.20 19.88
C PHE A 5 9.92 -6.85 19.26
N GLU A 6 10.13 -5.81 20.06
CA GLU A 6 10.69 -4.52 19.59
C GLU A 6 12.05 -4.71 18.87
N HIS A 7 12.93 -5.54 19.43
CA HIS A 7 14.22 -5.88 18.80
C HIS A 7 14.06 -6.67 17.50
N VAL A 8 13.15 -7.66 17.47
CA VAL A 8 12.83 -8.43 16.25
C VAL A 8 12.32 -7.51 15.15
N MET A 9 11.45 -6.55 15.45
CA MET A 9 10.99 -5.56 14.47
C MET A 9 12.17 -4.76 13.92
N SER A 10 13.01 -4.20 14.81
CA SER A 10 14.17 -3.39 14.42
C SER A 10 15.19 -4.15 13.56
N VAL A 11 15.53 -5.40 13.92
CA VAL A 11 16.50 -6.20 13.18
C VAL A 11 15.95 -6.61 11.80
N ASN A 12 14.67 -6.95 11.71
CA ASN A 12 14.09 -7.36 10.43
C ASN A 12 13.92 -6.20 9.44
N THR A 13 13.83 -4.95 9.90
CA THR A 13 13.66 -3.78 9.03
C THR A 13 14.90 -2.91 8.86
N MET A 14 16.01 -3.20 9.55
CA MET A 14 17.21 -2.37 9.55
C MET A 14 17.80 -2.09 8.16
N HIS A 15 17.57 -2.96 7.18
CA HIS A 15 18.05 -2.78 5.80
C HIS A 15 17.01 -2.13 4.89
N ASP A 16 15.73 -2.27 5.21
CA ASP A 16 14.63 -1.82 4.37
C ASP A 16 14.22 -0.38 4.71
N GLU A 17 14.36 0.02 5.97
CA GLU A 17 14.12 1.37 6.46
C GLU A 17 15.13 1.75 7.57
N PRO A 18 16.43 1.88 7.23
CA PRO A 18 17.52 2.07 8.20
C PRO A 18 17.36 3.30 9.10
N ASP A 19 16.74 4.35 8.55
CA ASP A 19 16.56 5.63 9.23
C ASP A 19 15.17 5.79 9.86
N ALA A 20 14.33 4.75 9.82
CA ALA A 20 12.98 4.84 10.36
C ALA A 20 13.00 4.96 11.89
N PRO A 21 12.14 5.82 12.48
CA PRO A 21 11.99 5.89 13.93
C PRO A 21 11.60 4.54 14.53
N PRO A 22 11.94 4.21 15.78
CA PRO A 22 11.60 2.91 16.36
C PRO A 22 10.08 2.71 16.48
N ILE A 23 9.65 1.46 16.33
CA ILE A 23 8.30 1.00 16.69
C ILE A 23 8.36 0.49 18.11
N THR A 24 7.53 1.04 18.99
CA THR A 24 7.45 0.60 20.39
C THR A 24 6.17 -0.15 20.67
N VAL A 25 6.15 -0.96 21.72
CA VAL A 25 4.94 -1.67 22.15
C VAL A 25 4.61 -1.26 23.58
N ASP A 26 3.57 -0.47 23.82
CA ASP A 26 3.22 0.00 25.16
C ASP A 26 1.79 -0.36 25.54
N ASN A 27 1.65 -1.46 26.29
CA ASN A 27 0.34 -1.91 26.73
C ASN A 27 0.05 -1.47 28.17
N LYS A 28 -0.98 -0.63 28.32
CA LYS A 28 -1.46 -0.12 29.62
C LYS A 28 -2.85 -0.65 29.98
N ILE A 29 -3.45 -1.50 29.15
CA ILE A 29 -4.85 -1.94 29.30
C ILE A 29 -4.96 -3.30 29.98
N ASN A 30 -4.05 -4.22 29.67
CA ASN A 30 -4.00 -5.54 30.27
C ASN A 30 -2.54 -5.99 30.47
N ASP A 31 -2.34 -7.19 31.02
CA ASP A 31 -1.01 -7.72 31.34
C ASP A 31 -0.27 -8.36 30.15
N ASP A 32 -0.83 -8.31 28.94
CA ASP A 32 -0.19 -8.88 27.75
C ASP A 32 1.08 -8.09 27.39
N PRO A 33 2.26 -8.72 27.29
CA PRO A 33 3.50 -7.99 27.10
C PRO A 33 3.72 -7.52 25.65
N CYS A 34 3.10 -8.18 24.67
CA CYS A 34 3.18 -7.87 23.24
C CYS A 34 2.05 -8.57 22.48
N PRO A 35 1.72 -8.15 21.24
CA PRO A 35 0.80 -8.90 20.40
C PRO A 35 1.33 -10.31 20.09
N PRO A 36 0.47 -11.20 19.58
CA PRO A 36 0.92 -12.42 18.93
C PRO A 36 2.00 -12.09 17.90
N TRP A 37 3.14 -12.76 18.05
CA TRP A 37 4.39 -12.46 17.37
C TRP A 37 4.95 -13.68 16.64
N GLU A 38 4.16 -14.75 16.56
CA GLU A 38 4.42 -15.98 15.82
C GLU A 38 4.21 -15.79 14.30
N PHE A 39 4.82 -14.74 13.75
CA PHE A 39 4.85 -14.41 12.32
C PHE A 39 6.23 -13.85 11.95
N TYR A 40 6.58 -13.92 10.67
CA TYR A 40 7.81 -13.32 10.18
C TYR A 40 7.62 -11.82 9.95
N TYR A 41 8.33 -10.99 10.70
CA TYR A 41 8.25 -9.53 10.56
C TYR A 41 9.02 -9.06 9.30
N THR A 42 8.39 -8.29 8.41
CA THR A 42 9.02 -7.76 7.19
C THR A 42 8.20 -6.61 6.58
N ASN A 43 8.84 -5.59 6.03
CA ASN A 43 8.16 -4.55 5.24
C ASN A 43 7.96 -4.94 3.77
N LYS A 44 8.52 -6.07 3.33
CA LYS A 44 8.44 -6.57 1.95
C LYS A 44 7.18 -7.39 1.71
N LEU A 45 6.66 -7.30 0.50
CA LEU A 45 5.68 -8.26 -0.02
C LEU A 45 6.38 -9.57 -0.39
N PHE A 46 5.87 -10.67 0.15
CA PHE A 46 6.31 -12.02 -0.23
C PHE A 46 5.41 -12.53 -1.35
N TYR A 47 5.94 -13.29 -2.29
CA TYR A 47 5.15 -13.82 -3.40
C TYR A 47 4.78 -15.26 -3.04
N GLY A 48 3.49 -15.54 -2.93
CA GLY A 48 3.01 -16.88 -2.68
C GLY A 48 3.35 -17.83 -3.82
N GLN A 49 3.28 -19.14 -3.54
CA GLN A 49 3.72 -20.18 -4.47
C GLN A 49 3.10 -20.07 -5.87
N ASN A 50 1.85 -19.61 -5.94
CA ASN A 50 1.08 -19.47 -7.18
C ASN A 50 1.19 -18.08 -7.84
N VAL A 51 2.02 -17.18 -7.29
CA VAL A 51 2.19 -15.80 -7.79
C VAL A 51 3.58 -15.64 -8.39
N LYS A 52 3.63 -15.49 -9.72
CA LYS A 52 4.90 -15.28 -10.43
C LYS A 52 5.44 -13.88 -10.17
N ARG A 53 6.74 -13.79 -9.86
CA ARG A 53 7.47 -12.52 -9.82
C ARG A 53 7.58 -11.93 -11.22
N GLY A 54 7.53 -10.61 -11.32
CA GLY A 54 7.82 -9.92 -12.56
C GLY A 54 9.29 -10.04 -12.95
N ASP A 55 9.56 -9.98 -14.23
CA ASP A 55 10.92 -9.94 -14.77
C ASP A 55 11.50 -8.53 -14.65
N SER A 56 12.48 -8.34 -13.77
CA SER A 56 13.09 -7.03 -13.51
C SER A 56 13.74 -6.41 -14.75
N ALA A 57 14.15 -7.21 -15.74
CA ALA A 57 14.67 -6.71 -17.02
C ALA A 57 13.61 -5.92 -17.84
N LYS A 58 12.34 -6.07 -17.49
CA LYS A 58 11.21 -5.33 -18.12
C LYS A 58 10.87 -4.04 -17.39
N LEU A 59 11.57 -3.69 -16.31
CA LEU A 59 11.38 -2.41 -15.64
C LEU A 59 11.76 -1.27 -16.60
N LYS A 60 10.86 -0.29 -16.71
CA LYS A 60 11.11 0.96 -17.43
C LYS A 60 11.41 2.05 -16.41
N GLY A 61 12.55 2.73 -16.59
CA GLY A 61 12.97 3.84 -15.76
C GLY A 61 13.12 5.15 -16.55
N CYS A 62 13.41 6.24 -15.83
CA CYS A 62 13.84 7.49 -16.45
C CYS A 62 15.35 7.52 -16.66
N ASP A 63 15.81 8.41 -17.52
CA ASP A 63 17.22 8.71 -17.80
C ASP A 63 17.68 10.01 -17.10
N CYS A 64 16.90 10.49 -16.11
CA CYS A 64 17.24 11.69 -15.36
C CYS A 64 18.55 11.50 -14.61
N VAL A 65 19.33 12.57 -14.47
CA VAL A 65 20.54 12.59 -13.63
C VAL A 65 20.25 13.42 -12.39
N GLY A 66 20.56 12.88 -11.21
CA GLY A 66 20.12 13.44 -9.94
C GLY A 66 18.63 13.22 -9.67
N GLY A 67 18.08 13.86 -8.63
CA GLY A 67 16.66 13.78 -8.33
C GLY A 67 15.76 14.29 -9.48
N CYS A 68 14.67 13.56 -9.78
CA CYS A 68 13.71 14.01 -10.79
C CYS A 68 13.05 15.34 -10.40
N ARG A 69 12.93 16.25 -11.36
CA ARG A 69 12.26 17.53 -11.17
C ARG A 69 10.74 17.44 -11.41
N PRO A 70 9.90 18.15 -10.62
CA PRO A 70 8.45 18.11 -10.75
C PRO A 70 7.92 18.69 -12.06
N ASP A 71 8.69 19.57 -12.70
CA ASP A 71 8.35 20.28 -13.93
C ASP A 71 9.06 19.71 -15.19
N SER A 72 9.71 18.54 -15.06
CA SER A 72 10.48 17.95 -16.15
C SER A 72 9.60 17.52 -17.33
N LYS A 73 9.88 18.05 -18.52
CA LYS A 73 9.15 17.67 -19.75
C LYS A 73 9.62 16.33 -20.33
N THR A 74 10.80 15.84 -19.93
CA THR A 74 11.45 14.67 -20.52
C THR A 74 11.35 13.42 -19.66
N CYS A 75 11.23 13.57 -18.34
CA CYS A 75 11.17 12.45 -17.39
C CYS A 75 10.04 11.46 -17.76
N SER A 76 10.40 10.21 -18.05
CA SER A 76 9.43 9.15 -18.37
C SER A 76 8.54 8.79 -17.18
N CYS A 77 9.06 8.80 -15.95
CA CYS A 77 8.30 8.54 -14.73
C CYS A 77 7.24 9.62 -14.47
N LEU A 78 7.58 10.90 -14.66
CA LEU A 78 6.63 12.02 -14.54
C LEU A 78 5.51 11.91 -15.58
N ARG A 79 5.87 11.64 -16.84
CA ARG A 79 4.89 11.41 -17.92
C ARG A 79 4.00 10.20 -17.62
N ARG A 80 4.56 9.14 -17.05
CA ARG A 80 3.80 7.95 -16.61
C ARG A 80 2.79 8.34 -15.53
N GLN A 81 3.22 8.98 -14.44
CA GLN A 81 2.31 9.43 -13.37
C GLN A 81 1.19 10.32 -13.93
N HIS A 82 1.55 11.32 -14.75
CA HIS A 82 0.60 12.28 -15.30
C HIS A 82 -0.46 11.64 -16.21
N ARG A 83 -0.11 10.58 -16.95
CA ARG A 83 -1.07 9.79 -17.75
C ARG A 83 -2.21 9.25 -16.89
N TYR A 84 -1.90 8.75 -15.69
CA TYR A 84 -2.92 8.18 -14.80
C TYR A 84 -3.74 9.26 -14.09
N LEU A 85 -3.13 10.39 -13.75
CA LEU A 85 -3.87 11.54 -13.19
C LEU A 85 -4.92 12.10 -14.18
N ARG A 86 -4.70 11.98 -15.49
CA ARG A 86 -5.65 12.42 -16.52
C ARG A 86 -6.85 11.48 -16.74
N LEU A 87 -6.87 10.29 -16.14
CA LEU A 87 -7.89 9.27 -16.44
C LEU A 87 -9.30 9.71 -16.05
N HIS A 88 -9.47 10.64 -15.12
CA HIS A 88 -10.79 11.12 -14.68
C HIS A 88 -11.35 12.28 -15.49
N GLY A 89 -10.68 12.68 -16.57
CA GLY A 89 -11.15 13.79 -17.42
C GLY A 89 -10.76 15.18 -16.92
N GLU A 90 -10.03 15.25 -15.81
CA GLU A 90 -9.36 16.47 -15.37
C GLU A 90 -8.04 16.67 -16.13
N SER A 91 -7.62 17.92 -16.28
CA SER A 91 -6.32 18.30 -16.82
C SER A 91 -5.43 18.86 -15.71
N PRO A 92 -4.94 18.01 -14.78
CA PRO A 92 -4.09 18.48 -13.70
C PRO A 92 -2.75 19.02 -14.26
N PRO A 93 -2.08 19.89 -13.50
CA PRO A 93 -0.73 20.34 -13.82
C PRO A 93 0.20 19.15 -14.08
N LEU A 94 1.23 19.32 -14.92
CA LEU A 94 2.27 18.32 -15.07
C LEU A 94 3.09 18.29 -13.77
N GLN A 95 2.85 17.28 -12.94
CA GLN A 95 3.52 17.08 -11.65
C GLN A 95 3.50 15.60 -11.25
N PHE A 96 4.42 15.22 -10.35
CA PHE A 96 4.35 13.94 -9.64
C PHE A 96 3.18 13.96 -8.64
N ASN A 97 2.78 12.80 -8.14
CA ASN A 97 1.73 12.71 -7.11
C ASN A 97 2.28 12.92 -5.68
N TYR A 98 3.38 13.66 -5.56
CA TYR A 98 4.00 14.03 -4.30
C TYR A 98 4.33 15.52 -4.31
N ASP A 99 4.09 16.20 -3.18
CA ASP A 99 4.56 17.56 -2.94
C ASP A 99 6.07 17.58 -2.59
N GLN A 100 6.62 18.77 -2.38
CA GLN A 100 8.02 18.96 -2.00
C GLN A 100 8.40 18.37 -0.63
N ASN A 101 7.41 17.99 0.19
CA ASN A 101 7.60 17.37 1.50
C ASN A 101 7.37 15.85 1.46
N GLY A 102 7.14 15.27 0.27
CA GLY A 102 6.84 13.85 0.11
C GLY A 102 5.41 13.47 0.50
N ARG A 103 4.49 14.43 0.63
CA ARG A 103 3.06 14.17 0.89
C ARG A 103 2.32 13.91 -0.41
N VAL A 104 1.40 12.95 -0.40
CA VAL A 104 0.59 12.62 -1.58
C VAL A 104 -0.34 13.77 -1.93
N ILE A 105 -0.48 14.10 -3.21
CA ILE A 105 -1.40 15.17 -3.64
C ILE A 105 -2.81 14.62 -3.82
N TYR A 106 -2.93 13.50 -4.54
CA TYR A 106 -4.20 12.84 -4.84
C TYR A 106 -4.19 11.39 -4.34
N LEU A 107 -4.90 11.13 -3.24
CA LEU A 107 -4.98 9.79 -2.61
C LEU A 107 -5.75 8.78 -3.47
N ASP A 108 -6.71 9.26 -4.27
CA ASP A 108 -7.53 8.44 -5.17
C ASP A 108 -6.79 8.02 -6.45
N TYR A 109 -5.46 8.11 -6.52
CA TYR A 109 -4.73 7.75 -7.73
C TYR A 109 -3.56 6.82 -7.43
N PRO A 110 -3.28 5.86 -8.33
CA PRO A 110 -2.08 5.06 -8.19
C PRO A 110 -0.84 5.95 -8.27
N ILE A 111 0.18 5.56 -7.52
CA ILE A 111 1.47 6.24 -7.53
C ILE A 111 2.49 5.37 -8.26
N PHE A 112 3.26 5.98 -9.15
CA PHE A 112 4.37 5.36 -9.87
C PHE A 112 5.67 6.03 -9.46
N GLU A 113 6.37 5.42 -8.51
CA GLU A 113 7.67 5.90 -8.08
C GLU A 113 8.75 5.61 -9.13
N CYS A 114 9.89 6.29 -9.01
CA CYS A 114 11.11 5.88 -9.70
C CYS A 114 11.56 4.53 -9.13
N ASN A 115 12.21 3.73 -9.95
CA ASN A 115 12.58 2.35 -9.63
C ASN A 115 14.07 2.11 -9.85
N ASP A 116 14.50 0.85 -9.72
CA ASP A 116 15.92 0.47 -9.83
C ASP A 116 16.47 0.62 -11.26
N ALA A 117 15.59 0.74 -12.27
CA ALA A 117 15.98 1.00 -13.66
C ALA A 117 16.05 2.50 -13.99
N CYS A 118 15.76 3.40 -13.03
CA CYS A 118 15.87 4.85 -13.22
C CYS A 118 17.31 5.34 -13.02
N GLY A 119 17.71 6.34 -13.81
CA GLY A 119 18.99 7.05 -13.64
C GLY A 119 19.02 8.05 -12.48
N CYS A 120 17.86 8.38 -11.90
CA CYS A 120 17.77 9.31 -10.78
C CYS A 120 18.19 8.64 -9.46
N ASP A 121 18.82 9.43 -8.59
CA ASP A 121 19.34 8.97 -7.30
C ASP A 121 18.28 8.98 -6.17
N GLU A 122 18.70 8.67 -4.95
CA GLU A 122 17.86 8.60 -3.74
C GLU A 122 17.28 9.95 -3.30
N SER A 123 17.86 11.07 -3.78
CA SER A 123 17.32 12.42 -3.51
C SER A 123 16.06 12.71 -4.32
N CYS A 124 15.70 11.82 -5.25
CA CYS A 124 14.52 11.97 -6.09
C CYS A 124 13.24 12.15 -5.26
N MET A 125 12.48 13.21 -5.56
CA MET A 125 11.21 13.46 -4.88
C MET A 125 10.22 12.30 -5.05
N ASN A 126 10.31 11.56 -6.16
CA ASN A 126 9.45 10.43 -6.52
C ASN A 126 10.00 9.07 -6.02
N ARG A 127 10.53 9.04 -4.78
CA ARG A 127 11.01 7.85 -4.03
C ARG A 127 10.60 7.94 -2.55
N VAL A 128 9.35 8.31 -2.26
CA VAL A 128 8.85 8.53 -0.90
C VAL A 128 8.70 7.22 -0.12
N VAL A 129 7.99 6.25 -0.68
CA VAL A 129 7.74 4.95 -0.02
C VAL A 129 9.05 4.18 0.17
N GLN A 130 9.95 4.26 -0.81
CA GLN A 130 11.28 3.66 -0.76
C GLN A 130 12.16 4.19 0.37
N ARG A 131 11.93 5.42 0.86
CA ARG A 131 12.66 5.99 2.00
C ARG A 131 12.20 5.46 3.36
N GLY A 132 11.18 4.61 3.38
CA GLY A 132 10.67 4.02 4.61
C GLY A 132 9.89 4.99 5.49
N ARG A 133 9.44 4.50 6.64
CA ARG A 133 8.56 5.25 7.55
C ARG A 133 9.31 6.41 8.20
N GLN A 134 8.68 7.59 8.21
CA GLN A 134 9.26 8.81 8.79
C GLN A 134 8.72 9.15 10.18
N PHE A 135 7.64 8.49 10.61
CA PHE A 135 6.94 8.82 11.85
C PHE A 135 7.00 7.67 12.87
N PRO A 136 7.29 7.95 14.15
CA PRO A 136 7.26 6.93 15.19
C PRO A 136 5.83 6.48 15.49
N VAL A 137 5.66 5.17 15.66
CA VAL A 137 4.37 4.55 15.97
C VAL A 137 4.49 3.62 17.18
N GLU A 138 3.36 3.38 17.84
CA GLU A 138 3.24 2.54 19.02
C GLU A 138 2.19 1.47 18.80
N ILE A 139 2.50 0.22 19.13
CA ILE A 139 1.54 -0.87 19.18
C ILE A 139 1.03 -0.99 20.62
N ALA A 140 -0.27 -0.89 20.84
CA ALA A 140 -0.87 -0.95 22.17
C ALA A 140 -2.23 -1.65 22.11
N ASN A 141 -2.69 -2.22 23.22
CA ASN A 141 -4.06 -2.70 23.28
C ASN A 141 -5.04 -1.53 23.24
N THR A 142 -6.16 -1.77 22.57
CA THR A 142 -7.37 -0.95 22.61
C THR A 142 -8.34 -1.53 23.64
N ARG A 143 -9.36 -0.76 24.03
CA ARG A 143 -10.34 -1.23 25.03
C ARG A 143 -11.24 -2.37 24.52
N LYS A 144 -11.39 -2.54 23.22
CA LYS A 144 -12.40 -3.43 22.61
C LYS A 144 -11.94 -4.20 21.37
N LYS A 145 -10.94 -3.70 20.63
CA LYS A 145 -10.53 -4.23 19.33
C LYS A 145 -9.27 -5.10 19.36
N GLY A 146 -8.74 -5.39 20.56
CA GLY A 146 -7.43 -6.03 20.70
C GLY A 146 -6.32 -5.02 20.44
N TRP A 147 -5.24 -5.44 19.78
CA TRP A 147 -4.09 -4.59 19.50
C TRP A 147 -4.41 -3.55 18.41
N GLY A 148 -3.85 -2.35 18.56
CA GLY A 148 -3.97 -1.23 17.65
C GLY A 148 -2.62 -0.56 17.43
N VAL A 149 -2.54 0.32 16.43
CA VAL A 149 -1.37 1.15 16.17
C VAL A 149 -1.71 2.60 16.42
N PHE A 150 -0.83 3.32 17.11
CA PHE A 150 -1.03 4.71 17.53
C PHE A 150 0.14 5.57 17.06
N ALA A 151 -0.14 6.83 16.71
CA ALA A 151 0.89 7.80 16.37
C ALA A 151 1.64 8.24 17.63
N LYS A 152 2.98 8.27 17.63
CA LYS A 152 3.78 8.81 18.75
C LYS A 152 4.18 10.28 18.59
N SER A 153 3.92 10.84 17.42
CA SER A 153 4.08 12.25 17.10
C SER A 153 2.90 12.68 16.23
N ASP A 154 2.74 13.99 16.04
CA ASP A 154 1.84 14.49 15.01
C ASP A 154 2.30 13.98 13.64
N ILE A 155 1.34 13.50 12.83
CA ILE A 155 1.55 13.05 11.46
C ILE A 155 0.70 13.95 10.55
N PRO A 156 1.31 14.76 9.67
CA PRO A 156 0.55 15.61 8.75
C PRO A 156 -0.30 14.78 7.80
N ALA A 157 -1.43 15.32 7.35
CA ALA A 157 -2.25 14.74 6.29
C ALA A 157 -1.41 14.37 5.06
N HIS A 158 -1.82 13.31 4.39
CA HIS A 158 -1.24 12.74 3.18
C HIS A 158 0.21 12.23 3.33
N SER A 159 0.65 11.96 4.56
CA SER A 159 1.96 11.38 4.85
C SER A 159 1.95 9.86 4.73
N PHE A 160 3.07 9.29 4.26
CA PHE A 160 3.29 7.85 4.24
C PHE A 160 3.42 7.27 5.66
N VAL A 161 2.65 6.21 5.95
CA VAL A 161 2.67 5.51 7.24
C VAL A 161 3.46 4.21 7.16
N GLY A 162 3.17 3.37 6.16
CA GLY A 162 3.80 2.06 6.00
C GLY A 162 3.18 1.25 4.87
N VAL A 163 3.86 0.18 4.46
CA VAL A 163 3.32 -0.80 3.50
C VAL A 163 2.47 -1.81 4.26
N TYR A 164 1.27 -2.11 3.76
CA TYR A 164 0.50 -3.26 4.21
C TYR A 164 1.17 -4.55 3.70
N SER A 165 2.10 -5.06 4.50
CA SER A 165 2.98 -6.16 4.09
C SER A 165 2.40 -7.52 4.44
N GLY A 166 2.77 -8.52 3.65
CA GLY A 166 2.39 -9.91 3.85
C GLY A 166 2.70 -10.75 2.62
N GLU A 167 2.11 -11.93 2.55
CA GLU A 167 2.20 -12.81 1.38
C GLU A 167 1.14 -12.43 0.35
N LEU A 168 1.59 -12.03 -0.84
CA LEU A 168 0.75 -11.81 -2.01
C LEU A 168 0.32 -13.17 -2.57
N ILE A 169 -0.98 -13.46 -2.43
CA ILE A 169 -1.59 -14.71 -2.86
C ILE A 169 -2.73 -14.46 -3.85
N THR A 170 -3.14 -15.50 -4.56
CA THR A 170 -4.30 -15.43 -5.46
C THR A 170 -5.60 -15.40 -4.65
N ASP A 171 -6.64 -14.79 -5.21
CA ASP A 171 -7.99 -14.79 -4.63
C ASP A 171 -8.49 -16.20 -4.25
N ARG A 172 -8.25 -17.21 -5.10
CA ARG A 172 -8.60 -18.61 -4.81
C ARG A 172 -7.91 -19.14 -3.56
N GLU A 173 -6.64 -18.79 -3.37
CA GLU A 173 -5.86 -19.22 -2.21
C GLU A 173 -6.31 -18.48 -0.94
N ALA A 174 -6.62 -17.18 -1.04
CA ALA A 174 -7.19 -16.41 0.05
C ALA A 174 -8.52 -17.00 0.55
N HIS A 175 -9.44 -17.34 -0.35
CA HIS A 175 -10.70 -18.01 0.01
C HIS A 175 -10.47 -19.36 0.72
N ALA A 176 -9.48 -20.14 0.28
CA ALA A 176 -9.15 -21.41 0.93
C ALA A 176 -8.58 -21.22 2.34
N ARG A 177 -7.74 -20.19 2.55
CA ARG A 177 -7.16 -19.87 3.86
C ARG A 177 -8.18 -19.23 4.81
N ALA A 178 -9.10 -18.40 4.30
CA ALA A 178 -10.14 -17.74 5.07
C ALA A 178 -10.95 -18.75 5.91
N ALA A 179 -11.35 -19.88 5.32
CA ALA A 179 -12.08 -20.93 6.03
C ALA A 179 -11.32 -21.51 7.24
N LEU A 180 -9.98 -21.52 7.21
CA LEU A 180 -9.16 -21.94 8.34
C LEU A 180 -9.00 -20.81 9.36
N TYR A 181 -8.83 -19.57 8.89
CA TYR A 181 -8.69 -18.38 9.73
C TYR A 181 -9.95 -18.08 10.53
N ASP A 182 -11.13 -18.34 9.98
CA ASP A 182 -12.41 -18.22 10.67
C ASP A 182 -12.50 -19.16 11.88
N LEU A 183 -11.94 -20.37 11.78
CA LEU A 183 -11.87 -21.31 12.91
C LEU A 183 -10.92 -20.82 14.01
N VAL A 184 -9.89 -20.05 13.65
CA VAL A 184 -8.90 -19.46 14.57
C VAL A 184 -9.39 -18.11 15.14
N GLY A 185 -10.44 -17.53 14.54
CA GLY A 185 -11.03 -16.25 14.95
C GLY A 185 -10.17 -15.03 14.64
N ARG A 186 -9.23 -15.12 13.69
CA ARG A 186 -8.33 -14.02 13.28
C ARG A 186 -8.05 -14.07 11.80
N THR A 187 -8.26 -12.98 11.09
CA THR A 187 -8.01 -12.88 9.64
C THR A 187 -7.22 -11.61 9.30
N TYR A 188 -6.23 -11.76 8.43
CA TYR A 188 -5.36 -10.67 7.97
C TYR A 188 -5.29 -10.65 6.44
N LEU A 189 -6.40 -10.98 5.79
CA LEU A 189 -6.55 -10.99 4.34
C LEU A 189 -7.02 -9.62 3.86
N PHE A 190 -6.23 -8.98 3.01
CA PHE A 190 -6.59 -7.70 2.40
C PHE A 190 -6.55 -7.77 0.88
N ALA A 191 -7.70 -7.62 0.23
CA ALA A 191 -7.80 -7.61 -1.22
C ALA A 191 -7.29 -6.29 -1.79
N ILE A 192 -6.38 -6.35 -2.76
CA ILE A 192 -5.84 -5.14 -3.40
C ILE A 192 -6.85 -4.61 -4.42
N GLU A 193 -7.42 -3.45 -4.16
CA GLU A 193 -8.32 -2.80 -5.11
C GLU A 193 -7.55 -2.03 -6.20
N MET A 194 -7.80 -2.40 -7.46
CA MET A 194 -7.13 -1.84 -8.64
C MET A 194 -8.11 -1.18 -9.59
N TRP A 195 -9.04 -0.39 -9.06
CA TRP A 195 -10.17 0.16 -9.81
C TRP A 195 -9.73 0.99 -11.04
N TYR A 196 -8.58 1.66 -10.99
CA TYR A 196 -8.05 2.45 -12.10
C TYR A 196 -7.73 1.58 -13.33
N LEU A 197 -7.33 0.31 -13.13
CA LEU A 197 -7.12 -0.62 -14.23
C LEU A 197 -8.44 -0.97 -14.92
N LYS A 198 -9.52 -1.22 -14.16
CA LYS A 198 -10.85 -1.51 -14.72
C LYS A 198 -11.33 -0.38 -15.65
N ASN A 199 -11.09 0.87 -15.27
CA ASN A 199 -11.48 2.04 -16.06
C ASN A 199 -10.64 2.24 -17.33
N ILE A 200 -9.33 1.98 -17.27
CA ILE A 200 -8.42 2.05 -18.43
C ILE A 200 -8.84 1.03 -19.50
N PHE A 201 -9.06 -0.23 -19.10
CA PHE A 201 -9.46 -1.28 -20.04
C PHE A 201 -10.83 -1.02 -20.65
N ARG A 202 -11.79 -0.52 -19.86
CA ARG A 202 -13.13 -0.16 -20.35
C ARG A 202 -13.12 0.99 -21.36
N ARG A 203 -12.28 2.02 -21.15
CA ARG A 203 -12.10 3.13 -22.11
C ARG A 203 -11.37 2.67 -23.38
N ARG A 204 -10.28 1.91 -23.27
CA ARG A 204 -9.53 1.43 -24.44
C ARG A 204 -10.31 0.44 -25.30
N TYR A 205 -11.17 -0.39 -24.72
CA TYR A 205 -12.11 -1.21 -25.51
C TYR A 205 -12.99 -0.32 -26.40
N ARG A 206 -13.51 0.80 -25.88
CA ARG A 206 -14.30 1.77 -26.65
C ARG A 206 -13.48 2.52 -27.70
N GLU A 207 -12.21 2.84 -27.39
CA GLU A 207 -11.30 3.58 -28.28
C GLU A 207 -10.69 2.71 -29.39
N ARG A 208 -10.36 1.44 -29.14
CA ARG A 208 -9.84 0.49 -30.14
C ARG A 208 -10.83 0.25 -31.31
N HIS A 209 -12.11 0.57 -31.10
CA HIS A 209 -13.17 0.58 -32.13
C HIS A 209 -13.32 1.94 -32.86
N ARG A 210 -12.41 2.90 -32.64
CA ARG A 210 -12.23 4.09 -33.48
C ARG A 210 -11.01 3.92 -34.39
N PRO A 211 -11.09 4.38 -35.66
CA PRO A 211 -10.07 4.13 -36.67
C PRO A 211 -8.70 4.80 -36.43
N ASP A 212 -8.56 5.72 -35.47
CA ASP A 212 -7.36 6.58 -35.34
C ASP A 212 -6.61 6.46 -33.99
N THR A 213 -6.65 5.31 -33.32
CA THR A 213 -6.12 5.23 -31.94
C THR A 213 -4.64 4.84 -31.82
N ILE A 214 -3.96 5.54 -30.90
CA ILE A 214 -2.55 5.37 -30.53
C ILE A 214 -2.34 3.96 -29.95
N ALA A 215 -1.31 3.25 -30.43
CA ALA A 215 -0.97 1.91 -29.95
C ALA A 215 -0.69 1.91 -28.42
N PRO A 216 -1.13 0.86 -27.69
CA PRO A 216 -0.70 0.67 -26.31
C PRO A 216 0.82 0.51 -26.24
N ASP A 217 1.45 1.05 -25.19
CA ASP A 217 2.89 0.88 -24.94
C ASP A 217 3.21 -0.60 -24.66
N ASP A 218 4.41 -1.05 -25.05
CA ASP A 218 4.87 -2.45 -25.10
C ASP A 218 4.98 -3.16 -23.72
N GLY A 219 4.43 -2.57 -22.66
CA GLY A 219 4.37 -3.14 -21.31
C GLY A 219 3.00 -3.04 -20.64
N GLU A 220 1.97 -2.54 -21.33
CA GLU A 220 0.61 -2.52 -20.80
C GLU A 220 -0.08 -3.90 -21.04
N PRO A 221 -0.84 -4.44 -20.07
CA PRO A 221 -1.50 -5.72 -20.24
C PRO A 221 -2.41 -5.70 -21.48
N GLN A 222 -2.32 -6.73 -22.32
CA GLN A 222 -3.25 -6.90 -23.44
C GLN A 222 -4.59 -7.40 -22.87
N LEU A 223 -5.72 -6.92 -23.45
CA LEU A 223 -7.09 -7.25 -23.02
C LEU A 223 -7.35 -8.78 -22.99
N ASP A 224 -6.53 -9.51 -23.72
CA ASP A 224 -6.53 -10.93 -24.02
C ASP A 224 -6.12 -11.81 -22.82
N ASP A 225 -5.53 -11.23 -21.75
CA ASP A 225 -5.22 -11.90 -20.48
C ASP A 225 -6.46 -12.15 -19.59
N GLU A 226 -7.65 -12.13 -20.20
CA GLU A 226 -9.01 -12.22 -19.62
C GLU A 226 -9.33 -13.51 -18.84
N LYS A 227 -8.35 -14.38 -18.55
CA LYS A 227 -8.55 -15.65 -17.83
C LYS A 227 -7.91 -15.74 -16.45
N GLN A 228 -7.20 -14.71 -15.99
CA GLN A 228 -6.75 -14.64 -14.60
C GLN A 228 -7.55 -13.54 -13.91
N SER A 229 -8.53 -13.92 -13.08
CA SER A 229 -9.20 -13.01 -12.17
C SER A 229 -8.15 -12.40 -11.24
N SER A 230 -7.53 -11.30 -11.68
CA SER A 230 -6.30 -10.73 -11.13
C SER A 230 -6.58 -9.88 -9.90
N ILE A 231 -7.34 -10.43 -8.96
CA ILE A 231 -7.45 -9.91 -7.61
C ILE A 231 -6.39 -10.66 -6.81
N PHE A 232 -5.32 -9.96 -6.47
CA PHE A 232 -4.37 -10.46 -5.49
C PHE A 232 -4.82 -10.00 -4.11
N VAL A 233 -4.54 -10.84 -3.12
CA VAL A 233 -4.82 -10.60 -1.71
C VAL A 233 -3.49 -10.63 -0.98
N VAL A 234 -3.27 -9.68 -0.09
CA VAL A 234 -2.17 -9.72 0.87
C VAL A 234 -2.64 -10.47 2.10
N ASP A 235 -1.98 -11.58 2.41
CA ASP A 235 -2.18 -12.36 3.64
C ASP A 235 -1.09 -12.02 4.65
N ALA A 236 -1.46 -11.29 5.71
CA ALA A 236 -0.54 -10.92 6.78
C ALA A 236 -0.58 -11.86 8.01
N PHE A 237 -1.12 -13.08 7.87
CA PHE A 237 -1.25 -14.03 8.98
C PHE A 237 0.12 -14.58 9.42
N HIS A 238 0.94 -15.07 8.48
CA HIS A 238 2.24 -15.69 8.77
C HIS A 238 3.46 -14.79 8.51
N VAL A 239 3.28 -13.74 7.73
CA VAL A 239 4.33 -12.80 7.29
C VAL A 239 3.70 -11.41 7.27
N GLY A 240 4.36 -10.38 7.78
CA GLY A 240 3.83 -9.01 7.73
C GLY A 240 4.61 -8.06 8.62
N ASN A 241 4.10 -6.86 8.88
CA ASN A 241 4.73 -5.87 9.76
C ASN A 241 3.69 -5.28 10.73
N PHE A 242 3.99 -4.14 11.34
CA PHE A 242 3.08 -3.49 12.27
C PHE A 242 1.71 -3.12 11.67
N THR A 243 1.60 -2.98 10.35
CA THR A 243 0.35 -2.49 9.74
C THR A 243 -0.78 -3.50 9.83
N ARG A 244 -0.47 -4.79 10.05
CA ARG A 244 -1.47 -5.84 10.31
C ARG A 244 -2.28 -5.59 11.59
N PHE A 245 -1.80 -4.71 12.48
CA PHE A 245 -2.46 -4.31 13.72
C PHE A 245 -3.24 -2.99 13.61
N LEU A 246 -3.29 -2.36 12.43
CA LEU A 246 -4.18 -1.20 12.26
C LEU A 246 -5.63 -1.70 12.23
N ASN A 247 -6.46 -1.12 13.09
CA ASN A 247 -7.85 -1.49 13.19
C ASN A 247 -8.73 -0.82 12.13
N HIS A 248 -9.90 -1.42 11.91
CA HIS A 248 -10.94 -0.81 11.12
C HIS A 248 -11.57 0.42 11.81
N CYS A 249 -11.84 1.47 11.04
CA CYS A 249 -12.75 2.55 11.40
C CYS A 249 -13.63 2.91 10.19
N CYS A 250 -14.91 3.25 10.44
CA CYS A 250 -15.82 3.75 9.41
C CYS A 250 -15.49 5.20 9.00
N GLU A 251 -14.85 5.97 9.88
CA GLU A 251 -14.31 7.31 9.60
C GLU A 251 -12.79 7.31 9.85
N PRO A 252 -12.02 6.61 8.99
CA PRO A 252 -10.61 6.40 9.24
C PRO A 252 -9.79 7.69 9.17
N ASN A 253 -8.54 7.60 9.60
CA ASN A 253 -7.53 8.64 9.41
C ASN A 253 -6.41 8.19 8.45
N CYS A 254 -6.44 6.95 7.99
CA CYS A 254 -5.56 6.41 6.97
C CYS A 254 -6.35 5.75 5.84
N THR A 255 -5.75 5.76 4.66
CA THR A 255 -6.28 5.10 3.46
C THR A 255 -5.17 4.36 2.74
N LEU A 256 -5.56 3.41 1.92
CA LEU A 256 -4.64 2.58 1.16
C LEU A 256 -4.53 3.10 -0.27
N VAL A 257 -3.31 3.42 -0.66
CA VAL A 257 -2.96 3.86 -2.01
C VAL A 257 -2.06 2.81 -2.65
N THR A 258 -2.36 2.42 -3.88
CA THR A 258 -1.50 1.47 -4.62
C THR A 258 -0.28 2.17 -5.18
N VAL A 259 0.91 1.67 -4.87
CA VAL A 259 2.20 2.25 -5.30
C VAL A 259 2.99 1.24 -6.12
N HIS A 260 3.56 1.69 -7.24
CA HIS A 260 4.35 0.88 -8.16
C HIS A 260 5.81 1.34 -8.14
N ILE A 261 6.72 0.42 -7.84
CA ILE A 261 8.17 0.67 -7.74
C ILE A 261 8.91 -0.36 -8.62
N ASN A 262 9.33 -1.49 -8.03
CA ASN A 262 10.16 -2.53 -8.63
C ASN A 262 9.36 -3.76 -9.09
N GLU A 263 8.16 -3.55 -9.60
CA GLU A 263 7.32 -4.62 -10.18
C GLU A 263 6.80 -4.17 -11.56
N PRO A 264 7.18 -4.85 -12.65
CA PRO A 264 6.74 -4.49 -13.99
C PRO A 264 5.25 -4.74 -14.23
N HIS A 265 4.64 -5.70 -13.52
CA HIS A 265 3.22 -6.01 -13.69
C HIS A 265 2.34 -5.08 -12.87
N LEU A 266 1.51 -4.30 -13.57
CA LEU A 266 0.56 -3.37 -12.95
C LEU A 266 -0.46 -4.01 -12.01
N TYR A 267 -0.62 -5.33 -11.99
CA TYR A 267 -1.58 -6.00 -11.09
C TYR A 267 -1.01 -6.33 -9.70
N LYS A 268 0.28 -6.04 -9.45
CA LYS A 268 0.95 -6.41 -8.19
C LYS A 268 1.58 -5.17 -7.54
N PRO A 269 0.78 -4.16 -7.16
CA PRO A 269 1.31 -2.96 -6.54
C PRO A 269 1.68 -3.23 -5.08
N TYR A 270 2.43 -2.31 -4.49
CA TYR A 270 2.53 -2.19 -3.04
C TYR A 270 1.27 -1.50 -2.49
N PRO A 271 0.51 -2.13 -1.59
CA PRO A 271 -0.53 -1.44 -0.85
C PRO A 271 0.11 -0.60 0.26
N CYS A 272 0.00 0.72 0.16
CA CYS A 272 0.65 1.65 1.08
C CYS A 272 -0.38 2.47 1.85
N LEU A 273 -0.22 2.56 3.16
CA LEU A 273 -1.05 3.40 4.02
C LEU A 273 -0.53 4.84 3.99
N PHE A 274 -1.43 5.77 3.72
CA PHE A 274 -1.22 7.20 3.84
C PHE A 274 -2.29 7.81 4.75
N THR A 275 -1.96 8.86 5.50
CA THR A 275 -2.95 9.58 6.31
C THR A 275 -3.90 10.39 5.41
N GLU A 276 -5.20 10.40 5.68
CA GLU A 276 -6.17 11.26 4.97
C GLU A 276 -6.30 12.66 5.59
N LYS A 277 -6.01 12.76 6.88
CA LYS A 277 -6.10 13.98 7.70
C LYS A 277 -4.91 14.04 8.66
N ASP A 278 -4.69 15.21 9.25
CA ASP A 278 -3.69 15.34 10.31
C ASP A 278 -4.04 14.38 11.46
N VAL A 279 -3.06 13.62 11.93
CA VAL A 279 -3.18 12.70 13.07
C VAL A 279 -2.38 13.26 14.22
N LYS A 280 -2.97 13.34 15.42
CA LYS A 280 -2.29 13.81 16.62
C LYS A 280 -1.55 12.69 17.34
N ALA A 281 -0.47 13.04 18.04
CA ALA A 281 0.20 12.11 18.94
C ALA A 281 -0.81 11.48 19.93
N GLY A 282 -0.82 10.16 20.00
CA GLY A 282 -1.74 9.35 20.82
C GLY A 282 -3.03 8.92 20.10
N GLU A 283 -3.30 9.40 18.90
CA GLU A 283 -4.45 8.92 18.11
C GLU A 283 -4.17 7.55 17.48
N GLU A 284 -5.21 6.71 17.42
CA GLU A 284 -5.17 5.41 16.75
C GLU A 284 -5.13 5.60 15.23
N LEU A 285 -4.20 4.94 14.55
CA LEU A 285 -4.14 4.84 13.10
C LEU A 285 -5.10 3.74 12.66
N THR A 286 -6.08 4.11 11.83
CA THR A 286 -7.16 3.23 11.38
C THR A 286 -7.43 3.42 9.90
N PHE A 287 -7.90 2.37 9.23
CA PHE A 287 -8.27 2.41 7.81
C PHE A 287 -9.56 1.61 7.56
N SER A 288 -10.19 1.77 6.40
CA SER A 288 -11.35 0.96 6.03
C SER A 288 -10.91 -0.41 5.50
N TYR A 289 -11.43 -1.50 6.09
CA TYR A 289 -11.16 -2.87 5.59
C TYR A 289 -11.96 -3.18 4.31
N CYS A 290 -12.93 -2.34 3.98
CA CYS A 290 -13.96 -2.59 2.98
C CYS A 290 -13.68 -1.89 1.65
N GLY A 291 -12.59 -1.11 1.58
CA GLY A 291 -12.29 -0.23 0.46
C GLY A 291 -13.36 0.86 0.24
N PRO A 292 -13.20 1.70 -0.79
CA PRO A 292 -14.15 2.76 -1.14
C PRO A 292 -15.47 2.27 -1.75
N ILE A 293 -15.63 0.97 -2.06
CA ILE A 293 -16.75 0.47 -2.90
C ILE A 293 -17.87 -0.21 -2.09
N SER A 294 -17.70 -0.49 -0.79
CA SER A 294 -18.70 -1.26 -0.03
C SER A 294 -19.18 -0.64 1.29
N GLU A 295 -19.08 0.68 1.44
CA GLU A 295 -19.54 1.38 2.65
C GLU A 295 -21.03 1.18 2.95
N GLU A 296 -21.90 1.06 1.94
CA GLU A 296 -23.35 0.94 2.18
C GLU A 296 -23.77 -0.46 2.64
N GLU A 297 -23.12 -1.55 2.22
CA GLU A 297 -23.50 -2.90 2.64
C GLU A 297 -22.71 -3.37 3.87
N VAL A 298 -21.41 -3.09 3.98
CA VAL A 298 -20.61 -3.67 5.07
C VAL A 298 -20.77 -2.91 6.40
N CYS A 299 -20.93 -1.58 6.39
CA CYS A 299 -21.18 -0.81 7.62
C CYS A 299 -22.57 -1.10 8.24
N LEU A 300 -23.53 -1.58 7.45
CA LEU A 300 -24.83 -2.02 7.95
C LEU A 300 -24.77 -3.40 8.64
N PHE A 301 -23.88 -4.29 8.20
CA PHE A 301 -23.76 -5.65 8.74
C PHE A 301 -22.63 -5.84 9.77
N PHE A 302 -21.58 -5.00 9.73
CA PHE A 302 -20.40 -5.11 10.60
C PHE A 302 -19.99 -3.73 11.15
N PRO A 303 -20.76 -3.15 12.10
CA PRO A 303 -20.37 -1.91 12.75
C PRO A 303 -19.00 -2.05 13.43
N CYS A 304 -18.32 -0.92 13.67
CA CYS A 304 -17.00 -0.82 14.35
C CYS A 304 -16.87 -1.64 15.65
N SER A 305 -17.97 -2.10 16.24
CA SER A 305 -18.02 -2.99 17.40
C SER A 305 -17.78 -4.47 17.11
N VAL A 306 -17.75 -4.91 15.85
CA VAL A 306 -17.72 -6.33 15.44
C VAL A 306 -16.46 -6.71 14.64
N LEU A 307 -15.82 -5.76 13.96
CA LEU A 307 -14.57 -5.99 13.23
C LEU A 307 -13.39 -5.96 14.20
N LEU A 308 -12.96 -7.15 14.63
CA LEU A 308 -11.76 -7.39 15.44
C LEU A 308 -10.63 -7.89 14.52
N SER A 309 -9.40 -7.44 14.79
CA SER A 309 -8.16 -7.93 14.17
C SER A 309 -7.78 -9.34 14.64
#